data_AF-A0A5J4WZH6-F1
#
_entry.id   AF-A0A5J4WZH6-F1
#
_cell.length_a   1.000
_cell.length_b   1.000
_cell.length_c   1.000
_cell.angle_alpha   90.00
_cell.angle_beta   90.00
_cell.angle_gamma   90.00
#
_symmetry.space_group_name_H-M   'P 1'
#
loop_
_entity.id
_entity.type
_entity.pdbx_description
1 polymer ?
#
loop_
_entity_poly.entity_id
_entity_poly.type
_entity_poly.pdbx_seq_one_letter_code
_entity_poly.pdbx_strand_id
1 'polypeptide(L)'
;MELVNIRYAGIQVIAFSIASGQGEEQDEQIWNGLNRISWFFCCLYEGRNNRESSFPRQPILAKRSQEQIEEEGGSEEIETLLINKGNQNYNIKGNAKWAKRSILNHFIHKRQL
;
A
#
# COMPACT_ATOMS: atom_id res chain seq x y z
N MET A 1 -17.21 8.25 5.33
CA MET A 1 -17.17 7.34 4.16
C MET A 1 -15.97 7.59 3.22
N GLU A 2 -15.06 8.53 3.51
CA GLU A 2 -14.04 8.97 2.55
C GLU A 2 -12.76 8.09 2.54
N LEU A 3 -12.33 7.54 3.69
CA LEU A 3 -11.12 6.70 3.76
C LEU A 3 -11.26 5.33 3.07
N VAL A 4 -12.47 4.80 2.96
CA VAL A 4 -12.73 3.51 2.29
C VAL A 4 -12.52 3.65 0.78
N ASN A 5 -12.85 4.81 0.20
CA ASN A 5 -12.68 5.08 -1.23
C ASN A 5 -11.19 5.19 -1.63
N ILE A 6 -10.31 5.69 -0.76
CA ILE A 6 -8.86 5.79 -1.02
C ILE A 6 -8.21 4.39 -1.07
N ARG A 7 -8.67 3.46 -0.22
CA ARG A 7 -8.21 2.06 -0.26
C ARG A 7 -8.56 1.37 -1.57
N TYR A 8 -9.82 1.51 -1.98
CA TYR A 8 -10.34 0.91 -3.20
C TYR A 8 -9.58 1.43 -4.42
N ALA A 9 -9.38 2.74 -4.51
CA ALA A 9 -8.65 3.34 -5.62
C ALA A 9 -7.18 2.87 -5.72
N GLY A 10 -6.49 2.65 -4.61
CA GLY A 10 -5.07 2.22 -4.63
C GLY A 10 -4.88 0.79 -5.11
N ILE A 11 -5.69 -0.15 -4.59
CA ILE A 11 -5.61 -1.58 -4.95
C ILE A 11 -6.10 -1.77 -6.39
N GLN A 12 -7.19 -1.12 -6.78
CA GLN A 12 -7.69 -1.20 -8.15
C GLN A 12 -6.71 -0.67 -9.20
N VAL A 13 -5.98 0.40 -8.88
CA VAL A 13 -4.95 0.92 -9.79
C VAL A 13 -3.85 -0.11 -10.00
N ILE A 14 -3.45 -0.85 -8.95
CA ILE A 14 -2.45 -1.93 -9.06
C ILE A 14 -3.00 -3.09 -9.89
N ALA A 15 -4.19 -3.61 -9.55
CA ALA A 15 -4.84 -4.70 -10.27
C ALA A 15 -5.03 -4.38 -11.76
N PHE A 16 -5.52 -3.17 -12.07
CA PHE A 16 -5.69 -2.69 -13.44
C PHE A 16 -4.35 -2.60 -14.19
N SER A 17 -3.32 -2.06 -13.55
CA SER A 17 -1.99 -1.92 -14.15
C SER A 17 -1.40 -3.30 -14.50
N ILE A 18 -1.51 -4.27 -13.59
CA ILE A 18 -1.04 -5.65 -13.79
C ILE A 18 -1.78 -6.32 -14.96
N ALA A 19 -3.09 -6.15 -15.06
CA ALA A 19 -3.91 -6.74 -16.12
C ALA A 19 -3.63 -6.14 -17.51
N SER A 20 -3.14 -4.89 -17.58
CA SER A 20 -2.94 -4.16 -18.84
C SER A 20 -1.62 -4.43 -19.58
N GLY A 21 -0.65 -5.12 -18.96
CA GLY A 21 0.63 -5.48 -19.60
C GLY A 21 1.82 -4.55 -19.24
N GLN A 22 2.92 -4.65 -19.99
CA GLN A 22 4.22 -3.98 -19.69
C GLN A 22 4.39 -2.64 -20.42
N GLY A 23 4.79 -1.60 -19.69
CA GLY A 23 5.17 -0.27 -20.20
C GLY A 23 5.62 0.68 -19.08
N GLU A 24 6.31 1.78 -19.43
CA GLU A 24 6.83 2.74 -18.44
C GLU A 24 5.71 3.47 -17.68
N GLU A 25 4.59 3.74 -18.36
CA GLU A 25 3.41 4.37 -17.75
C GLU A 25 2.76 3.45 -16.71
N GLN A 26 2.73 2.13 -16.97
CA GLN A 26 2.27 1.14 -16.01
C GLN A 26 3.20 1.05 -14.80
N ASP A 27 4.51 1.10 -15.01
CA ASP A 27 5.49 1.06 -13.92
C ASP A 27 5.35 2.29 -12.99
N GLU A 28 5.06 3.47 -13.54
CA GLU A 28 4.73 4.66 -12.77
C GLU A 28 3.42 4.51 -11.98
N GLN A 29 2.36 3.99 -12.61
CA GLN A 29 1.07 3.78 -11.96
C GLN A 29 1.17 2.77 -10.81
N ILE A 30 1.90 1.67 -11.01
CA ILE A 30 2.22 0.68 -9.98
C ILE A 30 3.01 1.34 -8.84
N TRP A 31 4.06 2.10 -9.18
CA TRP A 31 4.88 2.80 -8.19
C TRP A 31 4.04 3.78 -7.36
N ASN A 32 3.16 4.55 -8.00
CA ASN A 32 2.24 5.49 -7.34
C ASN A 32 1.23 4.76 -6.46
N GLY A 33 0.65 3.65 -6.92
CA GLY A 33 -0.28 2.82 -6.14
C GLY A 33 0.37 2.27 -4.87
N LEU A 34 1.58 1.69 -4.99
CA LEU A 34 2.35 1.16 -3.86
C LEU A 34 2.71 2.24 -2.83
N ASN A 35 3.09 3.44 -3.29
CA ASN A 35 3.37 4.57 -2.40
C ASN A 35 2.14 5.03 -1.64
N ARG A 36 0.98 5.12 -2.32
CA ARG A 36 -0.29 5.50 -1.68
C ARG A 36 -0.73 4.50 -0.61
N ILE A 37 -0.65 3.20 -0.90
CA ILE A 37 -0.97 2.15 0.08
C ILE A 37 -0.02 2.23 1.28
N SER A 38 1.28 2.32 1.03
CA SER A 38 2.28 2.42 2.10
C SER A 38 2.02 3.61 3.02
N TRP A 39 1.84 4.79 2.42
CA TRP A 39 1.58 6.02 3.17
C TRP A 39 0.26 5.97 3.94
N PHE A 40 -0.78 5.38 3.36
CA PHE A 40 -2.06 5.16 4.03
C PHE A 40 -1.89 4.32 5.30
N PHE A 41 -1.25 3.15 5.21
CA PHE A 41 -1.02 2.31 6.39
C PHE A 41 -0.11 2.97 7.42
N CYS A 42 0.94 3.67 7.01
CA CYS A 42 1.75 4.49 7.92
C CYS A 42 0.89 5.52 8.68
N CYS A 43 0.02 6.25 7.98
CA CYS A 43 -0.89 7.20 8.63
C CYS A 43 -1.85 6.52 9.61
N LEU A 44 -2.35 5.31 9.30
CA LEU A 44 -3.21 4.57 10.22
C LEU A 44 -2.47 4.07 11.46
N TYR A 45 -1.22 3.62 11.31
CA TYR A 45 -0.43 3.06 12.41
C TYR A 45 0.30 4.09 13.25
N GLU A 46 0.71 5.22 12.69
CA GLU A 46 1.51 6.22 13.38
C GLU A 46 0.72 7.49 13.66
N GLY A 47 -0.37 7.71 12.92
CA GLY A 47 -1.02 9.01 12.84
C GLY A 47 -0.23 9.96 11.94
N ARG A 48 -0.74 11.18 11.76
CA ARG A 48 -0.04 12.30 11.12
C ARG A 48 -0.24 13.53 11.99
N ASN A 49 0.84 14.23 12.29
CA ASN A 49 0.79 15.53 12.94
C ASN A 49 1.77 16.48 12.26
N ASN A 50 1.32 17.15 11.21
CA ASN A 50 2.08 18.19 10.52
C ASN A 50 1.28 19.51 10.50
N ARG A 51 1.92 20.60 10.06
CA ARG A 51 1.31 21.95 10.05
C ARG A 51 0.01 22.04 9.25
N GLU A 52 -0.16 21.17 8.25
CA GLU A 52 -1.27 21.23 7.30
C GLU A 52 -2.42 20.28 7.65
N SER A 53 -2.17 19.22 8.42
CA SER A 53 -3.17 18.21 8.71
C SER A 53 -2.84 17.28 9.88
N SER A 54 -3.80 17.11 10.79
CA SER A 54 -3.76 16.12 11.86
C SER A 54 -4.65 14.92 11.52
N PHE A 55 -4.11 13.72 11.71
CA PHE A 55 -4.83 12.46 11.58
C PHE A 55 -4.45 11.56 12.77
N PRO A 56 -5.37 11.23 13.69
CA PRO A 56 -5.04 10.38 14.81
C PRO A 56 -4.71 8.98 14.33
N ARG A 57 -3.89 8.26 15.11
CA ARG A 57 -3.64 6.83 14.88
C ARG A 57 -4.97 6.06 14.91
N GLN A 58 -5.21 5.21 13.90
CA GLN A 58 -6.42 4.39 13.77
C GLN A 58 -6.09 2.90 13.55
N PRO A 59 -5.61 2.17 14.57
CA PRO A 59 -5.20 0.78 14.43
C PRO A 59 -6.33 -0.17 14.02
N ILE A 60 -7.57 0.13 14.44
CA ILE A 60 -8.76 -0.65 14.08
C ILE A 60 -9.01 -0.55 12.57
N LEU A 61 -8.87 0.65 12.01
CA LEU A 61 -9.02 0.83 10.56
C LEU A 61 -7.87 0.15 9.82
N ALA A 62 -6.65 0.17 10.36
CA ALA A 62 -5.52 -0.55 9.77
C ALA A 62 -5.80 -2.06 9.67
N LYS A 63 -6.30 -2.67 10.76
CA LYS A 63 -6.65 -4.09 10.81
C LYS A 63 -7.72 -4.45 9.77
N ARG A 64 -8.82 -3.70 9.72
CA ARG A 64 -9.90 -3.92 8.73
C ARG A 64 -9.41 -3.75 7.29
N SER A 65 -8.50 -2.79 7.08
CA SER A 65 -7.92 -2.54 5.77
C SER A 65 -7.00 -3.67 5.32
N GLN A 66 -6.23 -4.24 6.24
CA GLN A 66 -5.40 -5.41 6.00
C GLN A 66 -6.28 -6.64 5.72
N GLU A 67 -7.32 -6.88 6.51
CA GLU A 67 -8.26 -8.00 6.32
C GLU A 67 -8.90 -7.96 4.93
N GLN A 68 -9.34 -6.79 4.48
CA GLN A 68 -9.94 -6.67 3.14
C GLN A 68 -8.90 -6.76 2.01
N ILE A 69 -7.65 -6.32 2.20
CA ILE A 69 -6.58 -6.56 1.21
C ILE A 69 -6.35 -8.05 1.01
N GLU A 70 -6.36 -8.82 2.10
CA GLU A 70 -6.23 -10.28 2.03
C GLU A 70 -7.45 -10.90 1.35
N GLU A 71 -8.67 -10.49 1.72
CA GLU A 71 -9.92 -11.02 1.15
C GLU A 71 -10.05 -10.74 -0.36
N GLU A 72 -9.55 -9.59 -0.82
CA GLU A 72 -9.57 -9.19 -2.24
C GLU A 72 -8.38 -9.72 -3.05
N GLY A 73 -7.46 -10.48 -2.45
CA GLY A 73 -6.28 -11.00 -3.14
C GLY A 73 -5.16 -9.96 -3.40
N GLY A 74 -5.25 -8.78 -2.77
CA GLY A 74 -4.26 -7.71 -2.95
C GLY A 74 -2.88 -8.06 -2.39
N SER A 75 -2.81 -8.99 -1.42
CA SER A 75 -1.55 -9.53 -0.91
C SER A 75 -0.80 -10.29 -2.01
N GLU A 76 -1.49 -11.16 -2.73
CA GLU A 76 -0.98 -11.94 -3.86
C GLU A 76 -0.55 -11.03 -5.00
N GLU A 77 -1.36 -10.02 -5.33
CA GLU A 77 -1.01 -9.02 -6.34
C GLU A 77 0.32 -8.33 -6.01
N ILE A 78 0.52 -7.88 -4.76
CA ILE A 78 1.77 -7.27 -4.32
C ILE A 78 2.94 -8.26 -4.40
N GLU A 79 2.71 -9.55 -4.15
CA GLU A 79 3.74 -10.58 -4.28
C GLU A 79 4.16 -10.80 -5.74
N THR A 80 3.23 -10.73 -6.70
CA THR A 80 3.58 -10.81 -8.13
C THR A 80 4.51 -9.66 -8.57
N LEU A 81 4.42 -8.49 -7.91
CA LEU A 81 5.33 -7.37 -8.19
C LEU A 81 6.76 -7.60 -7.69
N LEU A 82 7.00 -8.57 -6.79
CA LEU A 82 8.35 -8.91 -6.31
C LEU A 82 9.16 -9.70 -7.34
N ILE A 83 8.47 -10.42 -8.23
CA ILE A 83 9.05 -11.17 -9.35
C ILE A 83 9.02 -10.39 -10.67
N ASN A 84 8.32 -9.25 -10.69
CA ASN A 84 8.28 -8.37 -11.85
C ASN A 84 9.69 -7.83 -12.18
N LYS A 85 10.06 -7.91 -13.46
CA LYS A 85 11.33 -7.42 -14.04
C LYS A 85 11.23 -5.98 -14.56
N GLY A 86 10.24 -5.21 -14.11
CA GLY A 86 9.89 -3.87 -14.59
C GLY A 86 11.08 -2.91 -14.75
N ASN A 87 10.83 -1.77 -15.37
CA ASN A 87 11.83 -0.78 -15.75
C ASN A 87 12.72 -0.37 -14.57
N GLN A 88 14.04 -0.29 -14.79
CA GLN A 88 15.03 0.09 -13.76
C GLN A 88 14.78 1.48 -13.16
N ASN A 89 14.04 2.34 -13.86
CA ASN A 89 13.71 3.69 -13.41
C ASN A 89 12.75 3.70 -12.20
N TYR A 90 11.87 2.69 -12.08
CA TYR A 90 10.94 2.57 -10.98
C TYR A 90 11.35 1.39 -10.10
N ASN A 91 11.78 1.66 -8.86
CA ASN A 91 12.13 0.62 -7.89
C ASN A 91 10.87 -0.10 -7.36
N ILE A 92 10.08 -0.70 -8.25
CA ILE A 92 8.80 -1.36 -7.95
C ILE A 92 9.00 -2.47 -6.93
N LYS A 93 10.03 -3.30 -7.11
CA LYS A 93 10.36 -4.37 -6.17
C LYS A 93 10.64 -3.84 -4.76
N GLY A 94 11.37 -2.74 -4.64
CA GLY A 94 11.60 -2.08 -3.36
C GLY A 94 10.32 -1.52 -2.75
N ASN A 95 9.48 -0.87 -3.56
CA ASN A 95 8.20 -0.30 -3.13
C ASN A 95 7.19 -1.40 -2.74
N ALA A 96 7.17 -2.54 -3.43
CA ALA A 96 6.32 -3.67 -3.10
C ALA A 96 6.71 -4.28 -1.75
N LYS A 97 8.03 -4.42 -1.47
CA LYS A 97 8.52 -4.82 -0.15
C LYS A 97 8.11 -3.82 0.93
N TRP A 98 8.20 -2.52 0.63
CA TRP A 98 7.82 -1.46 1.56
C TRP A 98 6.32 -1.45 1.84
N ALA A 99 5.49 -1.61 0.80
CA ALA A 99 4.03 -1.71 0.92
C ALA A 99 3.64 -2.93 1.76
N LYS A 100 4.21 -4.10 1.46
CA LYS A 100 4.00 -5.32 2.26
C LYS A 100 4.38 -5.10 3.72
N ARG A 101 5.53 -4.47 3.98
CA ARG A 101 5.94 -4.13 5.35
C ARG A 101 4.94 -3.17 6.01
N SER A 102 4.52 -2.14 5.31
CA SER A 102 3.61 -1.11 5.83
C SER A 102 2.24 -1.69 6.17
N ILE A 103 1.67 -2.54 5.31
CA ILE A 103 0.41 -3.26 5.57
C ILE A 103 0.55 -4.12 6.83
N LEU A 104 1.62 -4.90 6.93
CA LEU A 104 1.90 -5.84 8.01
C LEU A 104 2.49 -5.19 9.28
N ASN A 105 2.69 -3.87 9.32
CA ASN A 105 3.39 -3.16 10.41
C ASN A 105 2.58 -3.07 11.71
N HIS A 106 1.97 -4.17 12.15
CA HIS A 106 1.32 -4.34 13.44
C HIS A 106 2.31 -4.84 14.53
N PHE A 107 3.43 -5.46 14.15
CA PHE A 107 4.30 -6.20 15.08
C PHE A 107 5.51 -5.44 15.64
N ILE A 108 5.86 -4.26 15.09
CA ILE A 108 7.05 -3.52 15.55
C ILE A 108 6.74 -2.72 16.83
N HIS A 109 5.53 -2.18 16.96
CA HIS A 109 5.15 -1.36 18.12
C HIS A 109 4.58 -2.14 19.30
N LYS A 110 4.36 -3.46 19.16
CA LYS A 110 3.91 -4.33 20.27
C LYS A 110 5.06 -4.87 21.14
N ARG A 111 6.29 -4.40 20.92
CA ARG A 111 7.49 -4.79 21.71
C ARG A 111 7.95 -3.74 22.72
N GLN A 112 7.09 -2.76 23.03
CA GLN A 112 7.28 -1.83 24.16
C GLN A 112 5.95 -1.67 24.90
N LEU A 113 5.61 -2.67 25.70
CA LEU A 113 4.75 -2.54 26.89
C LEU A 113 5.45 -3.33 28.01
#